data_AF-A0A7S2VK75-F1
#
_entry.id   AF-A0A7S2VK75-F1
#
_cell.length_a   1.000
_cell.length_b   1.000
_cell.length_c   1.000
_cell.angle_alpha   90.00
_cell.angle_beta   90.00
_cell.angle_gamma   90.00
#
_symmetry.space_group_name_H-M   'P 1'
#
loop_
_entity.id
_entity.type
_entity.pdbx_description
1 polymer ?
#
loop_
_entity_poly.entity_id
_entity_poly.type
_entity_poly.pdbx_seq_one_letter_code
_entity_poly.pdbx_strand_id
1 'polypeptide(L)'
;EFKAMKHAKLLKDKQEKSDVAWKAKKAEEKRKKDIEKRQKELAVMRKKAEEARKKAAEDAKKKAEEFRKKAEEAKKKIEDAKKKAEEGEEGEAKEEKEEELKAEETKMEVDDEAKAETKTEEAKEEAKDEEEAKDEPMEQEEEEPEETEPPTVELTDEEKKMVFRPSGGLKDLSDAVLNQAFGNFTIPEKSEGFDEVKFEWQGAKESTDYLRTWVVEKKRTSRVEDLAPGEWFQERHKAWTKLFAEWQAKQKSFKSSAAQKEKEAAAKKKAEEAEKKEGEDEAEEEDTAQDIDIF
;
A
#
# COMPACT_ATOMS: atom_id res chain seq x y z
N GLU A 1 15.59 -43.48 -21.41
CA GLU A 1 15.34 -42.33 -22.32
C GLU A 1 14.73 -41.13 -21.60
N PHE A 2 13.65 -41.29 -20.83
CA PHE A 2 12.99 -40.20 -20.11
C PHE A 2 13.91 -39.33 -19.23
N LYS A 3 14.76 -39.94 -18.38
CA LYS A 3 15.68 -39.21 -17.49
C LYS A 3 16.65 -38.32 -18.27
N ALA A 4 17.22 -38.81 -19.38
CA ALA A 4 18.13 -38.03 -20.21
C ALA A 4 17.43 -36.83 -20.86
N MET A 5 16.22 -37.02 -21.39
CA MET A 5 15.41 -35.92 -21.95
C MET A 5 15.04 -34.88 -20.88
N LYS A 6 14.70 -35.31 -19.66
CA LYS A 6 14.43 -34.40 -18.53
C LYS A 6 15.67 -33.62 -18.10
N HIS A 7 16.81 -34.29 -17.97
CA HIS A 7 18.08 -33.63 -17.63
C HIS A 7 18.47 -32.61 -18.71
N ALA A 8 18.36 -32.97 -20.00
CA ALA A 8 18.62 -32.04 -21.09
C ALA A 8 17.71 -30.81 -21.03
N LYS A 9 16.41 -31.00 -20.75
CA LYS A 9 15.47 -29.89 -20.61
C LYS A 9 15.77 -29.02 -19.38
N LEU A 10 16.11 -29.64 -18.25
CA LEU A 10 16.48 -28.92 -17.03
C LEU A 10 17.77 -28.10 -17.21
N LEU A 11 18.77 -28.67 -17.89
CA LEU A 11 19.99 -27.96 -18.26
C LEU A 11 19.69 -26.78 -19.18
N LYS A 12 18.82 -26.96 -20.18
CA LYS A 12 18.36 -25.88 -21.06
C LYS A 12 17.68 -24.75 -20.28
N ASP A 13 16.75 -25.07 -19.37
CA ASP A 13 16.08 -24.05 -18.56
C ASP A 13 17.06 -23.29 -17.66
N LYS A 14 18.07 -23.99 -17.14
CA LYS A 14 19.11 -23.42 -16.28
C LYS A 14 20.00 -22.49 -17.08
N GLN A 15 20.38 -22.89 -18.29
CA GLN A 15 21.12 -22.04 -19.22
C GLN A 15 20.30 -20.80 -19.59
N GLU A 16 19.02 -20.96 -19.97
CA GLU A 16 18.14 -19.83 -20.31
C GLU A 16 18.00 -18.84 -19.15
N LYS A 17 17.86 -19.32 -17.90
CA LYS A 17 17.84 -18.44 -16.72
C LYS A 17 19.15 -17.69 -16.52
N SER A 18 20.27 -18.37 -16.72
CA SER A 18 21.61 -17.79 -16.64
C SER A 18 21.81 -16.71 -17.71
N ASP A 19 21.40 -17.00 -18.94
CA ASP A 19 21.47 -16.10 -20.09
C ASP A 19 20.58 -14.86 -19.87
N VAL A 20 19.37 -15.05 -19.35
CA VAL A 20 18.45 -13.95 -19.01
C VAL A 20 19.04 -13.07 -17.91
N ALA A 21 19.60 -13.67 -16.85
CA ALA A 21 20.24 -12.91 -15.78
C ALA A 21 21.48 -12.14 -16.28
N TRP A 22 22.28 -12.77 -17.14
CA TRP A 22 23.43 -12.14 -17.78
C TRP A 22 23.01 -10.96 -18.68
N LYS A 23 21.99 -11.15 -19.53
CA LYS A 23 21.40 -10.08 -20.36
C LYS A 23 20.83 -8.94 -19.52
N ALA A 24 20.15 -9.25 -18.41
CA ALA A 24 19.61 -8.25 -17.50
C ALA A 24 20.73 -7.43 -16.85
N LYS A 25 21.82 -8.06 -16.43
CA LYS A 25 22.99 -7.39 -15.86
C LYS A 25 23.67 -6.47 -16.88
N LYS A 26 23.86 -6.94 -18.11
CA LYS A 26 24.39 -6.11 -19.22
C LYS A 26 23.47 -4.91 -19.50
N ALA A 27 22.16 -5.12 -19.52
CA ALA A 27 21.19 -4.03 -19.72
C ALA A 27 21.20 -3.02 -18.55
N GLU A 28 21.36 -3.48 -17.31
CA GLU A 28 21.49 -2.60 -16.14
C GLU A 28 22.79 -1.79 -16.18
N GLU A 29 23.91 -2.41 -16.58
CA GLU A 29 25.18 -1.72 -16.76
C GLU A 29 25.08 -0.64 -17.83
N LYS A 30 24.46 -0.95 -18.99
CA LYS A 30 24.19 0.04 -20.04
C LYS A 30 23.34 1.20 -19.52
N ARG A 31 22.22 0.91 -18.82
CA ARG A 31 21.38 1.94 -18.20
C ARG A 31 22.14 2.81 -17.22
N LYS A 32 23.04 2.22 -16.42
CA LYS A 32 23.87 2.97 -15.48
C LYS A 32 24.82 3.92 -16.20
N LYS A 33 25.48 3.46 -17.27
CA LYS A 33 26.33 4.30 -18.13
C LYS A 33 25.53 5.44 -18.76
N ASP A 34 24.34 5.16 -19.28
CA ASP A 34 23.46 6.19 -19.86
C ASP A 34 23.02 7.24 -18.83
N ILE A 35 22.67 6.80 -17.61
CA ILE A 35 22.33 7.70 -16.50
C ILE A 35 23.54 8.56 -16.11
N GLU A 36 24.75 7.97 -16.03
CA GLU A 36 25.97 8.71 -15.71
C GLU A 36 26.31 9.74 -16.79
N LYS A 37 26.18 9.38 -18.08
CA LYS A 37 26.36 10.30 -19.21
C LYS A 37 25.38 11.47 -19.10
N ARG A 38 24.09 11.18 -18.89
CA ARG A 38 23.06 12.21 -18.71
C ARG A 38 23.30 13.09 -17.48
N GLN A 39 23.82 12.54 -16.38
CA GLN A 39 24.19 13.32 -15.21
C GLN A 39 25.37 14.26 -15.48
N LYS A 40 26.38 13.80 -16.24
CA LYS A 40 27.50 14.64 -16.66
C LYS A 40 27.03 15.77 -17.58
N GLU A 41 26.20 15.47 -18.57
CA GLU A 41 25.59 16.47 -19.46
C GLU A 41 24.77 17.50 -18.68
N LEU A 42 23.90 17.06 -17.76
CA LEU A 42 23.14 17.97 -16.89
C LEU A 42 24.05 18.81 -15.98
N ALA A 43 25.17 18.27 -15.49
CA ALA A 43 26.14 19.02 -14.70
C ALA A 43 26.87 20.09 -15.53
N VAL A 44 27.23 19.77 -16.78
CA VAL A 44 27.80 20.73 -17.72
C VAL A 44 26.79 21.83 -18.05
N MET A 45 25.55 21.46 -18.36
CA MET A 45 24.47 22.44 -18.61
C MET A 45 24.21 23.32 -17.39
N ARG A 46 24.21 22.76 -16.16
CA ARG A 46 24.08 23.56 -14.93
C ARG A 46 25.24 24.53 -14.72
N LYS A 47 26.48 24.12 -14.98
CA LYS A 47 27.65 25.00 -14.89
C LYS A 47 27.57 26.13 -15.91
N LYS A 48 27.22 25.83 -17.17
CA LYS A 48 27.01 26.84 -18.21
C LYS A 48 25.89 27.81 -17.83
N ALA A 49 24.77 27.31 -17.32
CA ALA A 49 23.66 28.14 -16.86
C ALA A 49 24.03 29.00 -15.64
N GLU A 50 24.84 28.50 -14.70
CA GLU A 50 25.33 29.27 -13.56
C GLU A 50 26.31 30.38 -13.98
N GLU A 51 27.23 30.09 -14.91
CA GLU A 51 28.12 31.09 -15.49
C GLU A 51 27.35 32.16 -16.27
N ALA A 52 26.35 31.77 -17.06
CA ALA A 52 25.45 32.70 -17.75
C ALA A 52 24.68 33.57 -16.74
N ARG A 53 24.13 32.98 -15.67
CA ARG A 53 23.45 33.70 -14.60
C ARG A 53 24.39 34.65 -13.85
N LYS A 54 25.65 34.27 -13.63
CA LYS A 54 26.65 35.12 -12.98
C LYS A 54 27.01 36.32 -13.86
N LYS A 55 27.21 36.11 -15.16
CA LYS A 55 27.43 37.19 -16.13
C LYS A 55 26.22 38.13 -16.20
N ALA A 56 25.01 37.57 -16.31
CA ALA A 56 23.77 38.37 -16.29
C ALA A 56 23.60 39.16 -14.99
N ALA A 57 23.96 38.58 -13.83
CA ALA A 57 23.90 39.27 -12.54
C ALA A 57 24.96 40.39 -12.40
N GLU A 58 26.17 40.21 -12.95
CA GLU A 58 27.17 41.28 -12.97
C GLU A 58 26.76 42.42 -13.91
N ASP A 59 26.23 42.11 -15.08
CA ASP A 59 25.74 43.13 -16.02
C ASP A 59 24.51 43.86 -15.46
N ALA A 60 23.62 43.16 -14.75
CA ALA A 60 22.52 43.78 -14.02
C ALA A 60 23.03 44.70 -12.90
N LYS A 61 24.06 44.30 -12.14
CA LYS A 61 24.67 45.15 -11.10
C LYS A 61 25.34 46.40 -11.68
N LYS A 62 26.08 46.28 -12.78
CA LYS A 62 26.70 47.44 -13.45
C LYS A 62 25.64 48.41 -13.97
N LYS A 63 24.59 47.90 -14.60
CA LYS A 63 23.45 48.71 -15.06
C LYS A 63 22.77 49.39 -13.87
N ALA A 64 22.49 48.68 -12.78
CA ALA A 64 21.90 49.24 -11.57
C ALA A 64 22.78 50.33 -10.92
N GLU A 65 24.10 50.15 -10.88
CA GLU A 65 25.02 51.18 -10.36
C GLU A 65 25.07 52.43 -11.26
N GLU A 66 25.01 52.26 -12.57
CA GLU A 66 24.94 53.38 -13.53
C GLU A 66 23.61 54.13 -13.40
N PHE A 67 22.48 53.42 -13.26
CA PHE A 67 21.18 54.03 -12.97
C PHE A 67 21.19 54.77 -11.64
N ARG A 68 21.80 54.19 -10.59
CA ARG A 68 21.93 54.85 -9.28
C ARG A 68 22.78 56.13 -9.34
N LYS A 69 23.88 56.14 -10.11
CA LYS A 69 24.70 57.35 -10.33
C LYS A 69 23.93 58.42 -11.09
N LYS A 70 23.19 58.05 -12.14
CA LYS A 70 22.33 58.99 -12.89
C LYS A 70 21.21 59.55 -12.01
N ALA A 71 20.60 58.73 -11.16
CA ALA A 71 19.60 59.16 -10.21
C ALA A 71 20.17 60.11 -9.13
N GLU A 72 21.38 59.86 -8.63
CA GLU A 72 22.05 60.76 -7.68
C GLU A 72 22.42 62.11 -8.33
N GLU A 73 22.89 62.09 -9.58
CA GLU A 73 23.21 63.31 -10.33
C GLU A 73 21.95 64.12 -10.66
N ALA A 74 20.84 63.45 -10.99
CA ALA A 74 19.53 64.09 -11.16
C ALA A 74 19.03 64.71 -9.85
N LYS A 75 19.16 64.00 -8.71
CA LYS A 75 18.81 64.55 -7.39
C LYS A 75 19.65 65.77 -7.02
N LYS A 76 20.97 65.77 -7.31
CA LYS A 76 21.82 66.96 -7.11
C LYS A 76 21.39 68.14 -7.99
N LYS A 77 21.02 67.90 -9.26
CA LYS A 77 20.51 68.96 -10.16
C LYS A 77 19.18 69.54 -9.69
N ILE A 78 18.30 68.71 -9.14
CA ILE A 78 17.03 69.14 -8.54
C ILE A 78 17.29 69.95 -7.26
N GLU A 79 18.25 69.55 -6.41
CA GLU A 79 18.60 70.28 -5.20
C GLU A 79 19.27 71.64 -5.51
N ASP A 80 20.14 71.71 -6.52
CA ASP A 80 20.74 72.97 -7.02
C ASP A 80 19.68 73.91 -7.62
N ALA A 81 18.69 73.35 -8.34
CA ALA A 81 17.56 74.12 -8.86
C ALA A 81 16.65 74.63 -7.73
N LYS A 82 16.50 73.86 -6.63
CA LYS A 82 15.73 74.25 -5.45
C LYS A 82 16.43 75.35 -4.64
N LYS A 83 17.77 75.30 -4.51
CA LYS A 83 18.56 76.40 -3.91
C LYS A 83 18.53 77.68 -4.75
N LYS A 84 18.52 77.58 -6.08
CA LYS A 84 18.34 78.75 -6.96
C LYS A 84 16.93 79.33 -6.96
N ALA A 85 15.94 78.57 -6.50
CA ALA A 85 14.56 79.04 -6.31
C ALA A 85 14.32 79.66 -4.93
N GLU A 86 15.26 79.52 -3.97
CA GLU A 86 15.14 80.08 -2.61
C GLU A 86 15.75 81.50 -2.47
N GLU A 87 16.47 81.99 -3.50
CA GLU A 87 17.06 83.34 -3.54
C GLU A 87 16.26 84.35 -4.39
N GLY A 88 15.03 84.02 -4.78
CA GLY A 88 14.09 84.89 -5.51
C GLY A 88 12.73 84.97 -4.81
N GLU A 89 12.30 86.19 -4.50
CA GLU A 89 11.12 86.58 -3.74
C GLU A 89 9.79 86.43 -4.52
N GLU A 90 8.71 86.09 -3.79
CA GLU A 90 7.24 86.06 -4.12
C GLU A 90 6.79 85.21 -5.33
N GLY A 91 5.74 84.39 -5.34
CA GLY A 91 4.57 84.14 -4.48
C GLY A 91 3.56 83.40 -5.39
N GLU A 92 2.81 82.43 -4.85
CA GLU A 92 1.65 81.74 -5.48
C GLU A 92 1.83 80.71 -6.63
N ALA A 93 3.04 80.29 -7.01
CA ALA A 93 3.25 79.12 -7.91
C ALA A 93 3.84 77.89 -7.20
N LYS A 94 3.55 77.74 -5.90
CA LYS A 94 4.22 76.77 -5.01
C LYS A 94 3.44 75.46 -4.83
N GLU A 95 2.14 75.45 -5.10
CA GLU A 95 1.29 74.27 -4.90
C GLU A 95 1.18 73.41 -6.18
N GLU A 96 1.05 74.04 -7.36
CA GLU A 96 1.00 73.33 -8.65
C GLU A 96 2.34 72.68 -9.04
N LYS A 97 3.47 73.31 -8.67
CA LYS A 97 4.81 72.79 -8.99
C LYS A 97 5.30 71.72 -8.02
N GLU A 98 4.75 71.65 -6.80
CA GLU A 98 5.04 70.58 -5.84
C GLU A 98 4.23 69.31 -6.16
N GLU A 99 3.04 69.46 -6.73
CA GLU A 99 2.23 68.34 -7.24
C GLU A 99 2.78 67.77 -8.56
N GLU A 100 3.31 68.61 -9.46
CA GLU A 100 3.98 68.17 -10.69
C GLU A 100 5.32 67.46 -10.41
N LEU A 101 6.08 67.92 -9.40
CA LEU A 101 7.32 67.25 -8.96
C LEU A 101 7.05 65.94 -8.21
N LYS A 102 5.97 65.83 -7.43
CA LYS A 102 5.54 64.54 -6.84
C LYS A 102 4.98 63.58 -7.90
N ALA A 103 4.27 64.07 -8.91
CA ALA A 103 3.80 63.26 -10.01
C ALA A 103 4.96 62.76 -10.90
N GLU A 104 6.02 63.54 -11.08
CA GLU A 104 7.23 63.13 -11.80
C GLU A 104 8.11 62.17 -10.98
N GLU A 105 8.19 62.35 -9.66
CA GLU A 105 8.86 61.41 -8.74
C GLU A 105 8.12 60.06 -8.67
N THR A 106 6.79 60.08 -8.63
CA THR A 106 5.95 58.85 -8.64
C THR A 106 5.96 58.18 -10.02
N LYS A 107 6.06 58.94 -11.12
CA LYS A 107 6.16 58.39 -12.48
C LYS A 107 7.55 57.81 -12.77
N MET A 108 8.61 58.34 -12.14
CA MET A 108 9.94 57.73 -12.14
C MET A 108 10.00 56.47 -11.26
N GLU A 109 9.32 56.41 -10.12
CA GLU A 109 9.25 55.21 -9.28
C GLU A 109 8.46 54.07 -9.95
N VAL A 110 7.37 54.39 -10.66
CA VAL A 110 6.55 53.40 -11.40
C VAL A 110 7.22 52.95 -12.71
N ASP A 111 8.03 53.79 -13.39
CA ASP A 111 8.83 53.36 -14.56
C ASP A 111 10.06 52.52 -14.13
N ASP A 112 10.60 52.70 -12.92
CA ASP A 112 11.69 51.88 -12.36
C ASP A 112 11.19 50.46 -11.98
N GLU A 113 9.96 50.33 -11.47
CA GLU A 113 9.35 49.04 -11.12
C GLU A 113 8.79 48.29 -12.36
N ALA A 114 8.11 48.98 -13.29
CA ALA A 114 7.56 48.36 -14.50
C ALA A 114 8.65 47.93 -15.52
N LYS A 115 9.80 48.61 -15.54
CA LYS A 115 10.94 48.28 -16.41
C LYS A 115 11.91 47.28 -15.78
N ALA A 116 11.85 47.09 -14.46
CA ALA A 116 12.50 45.97 -13.77
C ALA A 116 11.76 44.65 -14.03
N GLU A 117 10.42 44.65 -14.08
CA GLU A 117 9.64 43.44 -14.38
C GLU A 117 9.67 43.04 -15.87
N THR A 118 9.45 43.97 -16.80
CA THR A 118 9.49 43.63 -18.25
C THR A 118 10.87 43.23 -18.77
N LYS A 119 11.96 43.72 -18.16
CA LYS A 119 13.33 43.42 -18.59
C LYS A 119 13.94 42.19 -17.92
N THR A 120 13.31 41.67 -16.87
CA THR A 120 13.64 40.35 -16.30
C THR A 120 13.06 39.22 -17.16
N GLU A 121 12.03 39.50 -17.98
CA GLU A 121 11.45 38.55 -18.93
C GLU A 121 12.26 38.48 -20.25
N GLU A 122 12.68 39.61 -20.84
CA GLU A 122 13.55 39.61 -22.04
C GLU A 122 14.95 39.01 -21.79
N ALA A 123 15.55 39.22 -20.61
CA ALA A 123 16.83 38.59 -20.26
C ALA A 123 16.72 37.07 -19.99
N LYS A 124 15.49 36.56 -19.84
CA LYS A 124 15.19 35.13 -19.73
C LYS A 124 14.85 34.50 -21.08
N GLU A 125 14.47 35.31 -22.07
CA GLU A 125 14.15 34.87 -23.43
C GLU A 125 15.41 34.87 -24.34
N GLU A 126 16.30 35.86 -24.25
CA GLU A 126 17.60 35.83 -24.97
C GLU A 126 18.56 34.75 -24.44
N ALA A 127 18.44 34.34 -23.17
CA ALA A 127 19.20 33.22 -22.61
C ALA A 127 18.66 31.84 -23.06
N LYS A 128 17.52 31.81 -23.76
CA LYS A 128 16.86 30.58 -24.23
C LYS A 128 17.08 30.35 -25.74
N ASP A 129 17.33 31.40 -26.52
CA ASP A 129 17.52 31.31 -27.98
C ASP A 129 18.98 30.96 -28.39
N GLU A 130 19.97 31.30 -27.58
CA GLU A 130 21.38 30.90 -27.83
C GLU A 130 21.71 29.48 -27.31
N GLU A 131 20.71 28.75 -26.78
CA GLU A 131 20.83 27.35 -26.37
C GLU A 131 20.64 26.35 -27.54
N GLU A 132 20.15 26.81 -28.71
CA GLU A 132 19.78 25.91 -29.82
C GLU A 132 20.85 25.72 -30.91
N ALA A 133 22.01 26.38 -30.82
CA ALA A 133 22.98 26.39 -31.93
C ALA A 133 24.43 26.08 -31.52
N LYS A 134 24.68 24.95 -30.84
CA LYS A 134 25.96 24.22 -30.98
C LYS A 134 25.86 22.76 -30.56
N ASP A 135 25.06 22.03 -31.33
CA ASP A 135 25.07 20.57 -31.38
C ASP A 135 26.30 20.13 -32.22
N GLU A 136 27.46 20.10 -31.59
CA GLU A 136 28.55 19.23 -32.06
C GLU A 136 28.50 17.95 -31.21
N PRO A 137 28.17 16.80 -31.82
CA PRO A 137 28.09 15.55 -31.11
C PRO A 137 29.51 15.19 -30.66
N MET A 138 29.75 15.23 -29.34
CA MET A 138 30.94 14.62 -28.78
C MET A 138 30.76 13.11 -28.92
N GLU A 139 31.25 12.59 -30.04
CA GLU A 139 31.44 11.19 -30.36
C GLU A 139 32.44 10.60 -29.35
N GLN A 140 31.93 10.34 -28.16
CA GLN A 140 32.65 9.58 -27.15
C GLN A 140 32.44 8.12 -27.52
N GLU A 141 33.44 7.63 -28.24
CA GLU A 141 33.73 6.24 -28.58
C GLU A 141 33.02 5.28 -27.62
N GLU A 142 31.96 4.67 -28.16
CA GLU A 142 31.15 3.66 -27.52
C GLU A 142 32.06 2.43 -27.35
N GLU A 143 32.78 2.34 -26.22
CA GLU A 143 33.37 1.07 -25.79
C GLU A 143 32.20 0.12 -25.53
N GLU A 144 31.84 -0.63 -26.58
CA GLU A 144 30.97 -1.78 -26.52
C GLU A 144 31.42 -2.62 -25.32
N PRO A 145 30.52 -2.86 -24.34
CA PRO A 145 30.90 -3.67 -23.20
C PRO A 145 31.12 -5.09 -23.71
N GLU A 146 32.40 -5.49 -23.84
CA GLU A 146 32.90 -6.79 -24.28
C GLU A 146 31.83 -7.88 -24.26
N GLU A 147 31.55 -8.45 -25.43
CA GLU A 147 30.76 -9.65 -25.65
C GLU A 147 31.39 -10.82 -24.87
N THR A 148 31.17 -10.82 -23.57
CA THR A 148 31.53 -11.91 -22.67
C THR A 148 30.44 -12.95 -22.82
N GLU A 149 30.75 -14.08 -23.43
CA GLU A 149 29.78 -15.14 -23.65
C GLU A 149 29.05 -15.53 -22.34
N PRO A 150 27.76 -15.92 -22.43
CA PRO A 150 27.01 -16.29 -21.25
C PRO A 150 27.65 -17.48 -20.52
N PRO A 151 27.55 -17.54 -19.18
CA PRO A 151 28.16 -18.62 -18.42
C PRO A 151 27.46 -19.96 -18.70
N THR A 152 28.22 -20.95 -19.19
CA THR A 152 27.75 -22.33 -19.42
C THR A 152 27.48 -23.01 -18.08
N VAL A 153 26.26 -23.54 -17.89
CA VAL A 153 25.85 -24.14 -16.62
C VAL A 153 25.76 -25.66 -16.69
N GLU A 154 26.43 -26.35 -15.78
CA GLU A 154 26.32 -27.80 -15.60
C GLU A 154 25.25 -28.18 -14.57
N LEU A 155 24.64 -29.36 -14.74
CA LEU A 155 23.70 -29.92 -13.77
C LEU A 155 24.44 -30.39 -12.52
N THR A 156 23.97 -29.97 -11.33
CA THR A 156 24.50 -30.45 -10.07
C THR A 156 24.06 -31.89 -9.81
N ASP A 157 24.78 -32.61 -8.94
CA ASP A 157 24.47 -34.02 -8.66
C ASP A 157 23.10 -34.20 -7.97
N GLU A 158 22.62 -33.17 -7.27
CA GLU A 158 21.26 -33.12 -6.72
C GLU A 158 20.19 -33.03 -7.81
N GLU A 159 20.43 -32.24 -8.86
CA GLU A 159 19.52 -32.09 -10.00
C GLU A 159 19.46 -33.37 -10.84
N LYS A 160 20.57 -34.11 -10.96
CA LYS A 160 20.61 -35.42 -11.63
C LYS A 160 19.80 -36.50 -10.89
N LYS A 161 19.56 -36.32 -9.59
CA LYS A 161 18.74 -37.24 -8.79
C LYS A 161 17.24 -36.93 -8.90
N MET A 162 16.87 -35.73 -9.36
CA MET A 162 15.47 -35.36 -9.55
C MET A 162 14.87 -36.08 -10.76
N VAL A 163 13.90 -36.95 -10.49
CA VAL A 163 13.15 -37.67 -11.53
C VAL A 163 12.15 -36.75 -12.24
N PHE A 164 11.67 -35.73 -11.52
CA PHE A 164 10.65 -34.79 -12.00
C PHE A 164 11.19 -33.37 -12.03
N ARG A 165 10.87 -32.64 -13.11
CA ARG A 165 11.14 -31.21 -13.22
C ARG A 165 10.21 -30.47 -12.24
N PRO A 166 10.72 -29.49 -11.46
CA PRO A 166 9.86 -28.64 -10.64
C PRO A 166 8.79 -27.96 -11.51
N SER A 167 7.52 -28.03 -11.12
CA SER A 167 6.44 -27.32 -11.82
C SER A 167 6.66 -25.82 -11.66
N GLY A 168 6.66 -25.07 -12.76
CA GLY A 168 6.94 -23.62 -12.81
C GLY A 168 5.84 -22.73 -12.22
N GLY A 169 5.21 -23.12 -11.12
CA GLY A 169 4.20 -22.36 -10.40
C GLY A 169 2.76 -22.51 -10.91
N LEU A 170 2.57 -22.85 -12.18
CA LEU A 170 1.24 -23.13 -12.75
C LEU A 170 0.80 -24.53 -12.32
N LYS A 171 -0.23 -24.61 -11.46
CA LYS A 171 -0.86 -25.86 -11.05
C LYS A 171 -2.08 -26.13 -11.94
N ASP A 172 -2.19 -27.35 -12.47
CA ASP A 172 -3.33 -27.75 -13.30
C ASP A 172 -4.63 -27.88 -12.49
N LEU A 173 -4.51 -28.23 -11.21
CA LEU A 173 -5.61 -28.35 -10.27
C LEU A 173 -5.39 -27.42 -9.10
N SER A 174 -6.48 -26.86 -8.57
CA SER A 174 -6.46 -26.17 -7.29
C SER A 174 -6.14 -27.17 -6.16
N ASP A 175 -5.51 -26.69 -5.09
CA ASP A 175 -5.18 -27.55 -3.95
C ASP A 175 -6.43 -28.17 -3.32
N ALA A 176 -7.58 -27.47 -3.36
CA ALA A 176 -8.86 -28.00 -2.89
C ALA A 176 -9.31 -29.23 -3.69
N VAL A 177 -9.31 -29.14 -5.03
CA VAL A 177 -9.72 -30.26 -5.90
C VAL A 177 -8.75 -31.43 -5.79
N LEU A 178 -7.44 -31.14 -5.73
CA LEU A 178 -6.43 -32.18 -5.54
C LEU A 178 -6.61 -32.89 -4.20
N ASN A 179 -6.95 -32.15 -3.13
CA ASN A 179 -7.13 -32.70 -1.79
C ASN A 179 -8.29 -33.67 -1.65
N GLN A 180 -9.32 -33.50 -2.48
CA GLN A 180 -10.48 -34.41 -2.52
C GLN A 180 -10.17 -35.69 -3.30
N ALA A 181 -9.35 -35.60 -4.35
CA ALA A 181 -9.14 -36.70 -5.28
C ALA A 181 -7.89 -37.55 -5.01
N PHE A 182 -6.83 -37.00 -4.38
CA PHE A 182 -5.52 -37.70 -4.29
C PHE A 182 -5.62 -39.06 -3.60
N GLY A 183 -6.60 -39.25 -2.70
CA GLY A 183 -6.79 -40.50 -1.96
C GLY A 183 -7.24 -41.66 -2.85
N ASN A 184 -7.85 -41.35 -4.00
CA ASN A 184 -8.41 -42.32 -4.95
C ASN A 184 -7.45 -42.61 -6.11
N PHE A 185 -6.22 -42.06 -6.10
CA PHE A 185 -5.27 -42.29 -7.18
C PHE A 185 -4.69 -43.70 -7.08
N THR A 186 -4.82 -44.45 -8.17
CA THR A 186 -4.30 -45.80 -8.33
C THR A 186 -3.50 -45.91 -9.62
N ILE A 187 -2.65 -46.93 -9.71
CA ILE A 187 -1.98 -47.29 -10.97
C ILE A 187 -2.89 -48.25 -11.71
N PRO A 188 -3.05 -48.07 -13.04
CA PRO A 188 -3.84 -48.99 -13.84
C PRO A 188 -3.42 -50.45 -13.69
N GLU A 189 -4.41 -51.32 -13.49
CA GLU A 189 -4.20 -52.77 -13.41
C GLU A 189 -4.59 -53.45 -14.73
N LYS A 190 -3.92 -54.55 -15.09
CA LYS A 190 -4.29 -55.32 -16.31
C LYS A 190 -5.73 -55.86 -16.24
N SER A 191 -6.27 -56.04 -15.04
CA SER A 191 -7.66 -56.45 -14.77
C SER A 191 -8.69 -55.41 -15.24
N GLU A 192 -8.29 -54.15 -15.42
CA GLU A 192 -9.15 -53.05 -15.86
C GLU A 192 -9.35 -53.02 -17.39
N GLY A 193 -8.72 -53.94 -18.13
CA GLY A 193 -8.92 -54.11 -19.57
C GLY A 193 -7.92 -53.36 -20.46
N PHE A 194 -6.78 -52.93 -19.91
CA PHE A 194 -5.71 -52.32 -20.70
C PHE A 194 -4.90 -53.38 -21.48
N ASP A 195 -4.70 -53.17 -22.78
CA ASP A 195 -3.88 -54.06 -23.62
C ASP A 195 -2.42 -54.14 -23.15
N GLU A 196 -1.82 -53.01 -22.77
CA GLU A 196 -0.46 -52.94 -22.23
C GLU A 196 -0.27 -51.71 -21.33
N VAL A 197 0.30 -51.91 -20.13
CA VAL A 197 0.70 -50.82 -19.22
C VAL A 197 2.23 -50.67 -19.29
N LYS A 198 2.68 -49.63 -20.00
CA LYS A 198 4.11 -49.29 -20.13
C LYS A 198 4.52 -48.29 -19.07
N PHE A 199 5.51 -48.65 -18.26
CA PHE A 199 6.06 -47.75 -17.26
C PHE A 199 7.34 -47.09 -17.78
N GLU A 200 7.21 -45.87 -18.33
CA GLU A 200 8.33 -45.16 -18.99
C GLU A 200 9.34 -44.53 -18.02
N TRP A 201 8.95 -44.33 -16.76
CA TRP A 201 9.74 -43.57 -15.79
C TRP A 201 10.54 -44.46 -14.84
N GLN A 202 9.86 -45.46 -14.26
CA GLN A 202 10.39 -46.46 -13.32
C GLN A 202 9.58 -47.76 -13.48
N GLY A 203 10.01 -48.89 -12.93
CA GLY A 203 9.24 -50.14 -13.02
C GLY A 203 7.89 -50.08 -12.29
N ALA A 204 7.04 -51.09 -12.51
CA ALA A 204 5.70 -51.18 -11.91
C ALA A 204 5.71 -51.07 -10.37
N LYS A 205 6.66 -51.78 -9.72
CA LYS A 205 6.82 -51.78 -8.27
C LYS A 205 7.22 -50.40 -7.74
N GLU A 206 8.27 -49.82 -8.32
CA GLU A 206 8.81 -48.52 -7.91
C GLU A 206 7.78 -47.39 -8.11
N SER A 207 7.01 -47.46 -9.20
CA SER A 207 5.92 -46.52 -9.46
C SER A 207 4.79 -46.64 -8.42
N THR A 208 4.45 -47.88 -8.02
CA THR A 208 3.43 -48.14 -6.99
C THR A 208 3.88 -47.61 -5.63
N ASP A 209 5.13 -47.89 -5.26
CA ASP A 209 5.72 -47.42 -4.01
C ASP A 209 5.81 -45.89 -3.99
N TYR A 210 6.20 -45.26 -5.10
CA TYR A 210 6.22 -43.80 -5.24
C TYR A 210 4.84 -43.17 -5.03
N LEU A 211 3.81 -43.69 -5.71
CA LEU A 211 2.44 -43.18 -5.57
C LEU A 211 1.95 -43.33 -4.12
N ARG A 212 2.21 -44.47 -3.47
CA ARG A 212 1.86 -44.71 -2.07
C ARG A 212 2.54 -43.70 -1.15
N THR A 213 3.86 -43.51 -1.28
CA THR A 213 4.61 -42.54 -0.46
C THR A 213 4.08 -41.13 -0.67
N TRP A 214 3.81 -40.74 -1.92
CA TRP A 214 3.25 -39.43 -2.25
C TRP A 214 1.86 -39.21 -1.64
N VAL A 215 0.96 -40.21 -1.73
CA VAL A 215 -0.37 -40.14 -1.11
C VAL A 215 -0.26 -40.01 0.41
N VAL A 216 0.64 -40.76 1.06
CA VAL A 216 0.86 -40.68 2.51
C VAL A 216 1.41 -39.29 2.90
N GLU A 217 2.37 -38.76 2.16
CA GLU A 217 2.91 -37.42 2.39
C GLU A 217 1.82 -36.34 2.21
N LYS A 218 0.97 -36.47 1.19
CA LYS A 218 -0.16 -35.57 0.98
C LYS A 218 -1.18 -35.65 2.10
N LYS A 219 -1.51 -36.85 2.59
CA LYS A 219 -2.38 -37.02 3.78
C LYS A 219 -1.81 -36.34 5.03
N ARG A 220 -0.48 -36.28 5.18
CA ARG A 220 0.19 -35.64 6.32
C ARG A 220 0.27 -34.12 6.23
N THR A 221 0.38 -33.58 5.02
CA THR A 221 0.64 -32.15 4.78
C THR A 221 -0.59 -31.36 4.36
N SER A 222 -1.62 -32.05 3.86
CA SER A 222 -2.82 -31.41 3.29
C SER A 222 -3.95 -31.42 4.31
N ARG A 223 -4.72 -30.33 4.35
CA ARG A 223 -5.92 -30.24 5.17
C ARG A 223 -7.02 -31.11 4.55
N VAL A 224 -7.52 -32.07 5.33
CA VAL A 224 -8.65 -32.92 4.95
C VAL A 224 -9.94 -32.18 5.30
N GLU A 225 -10.63 -31.66 4.29
CA GLU A 225 -11.87 -30.89 4.49
C GLU A 225 -13.10 -31.79 4.65
N ASP A 226 -13.08 -33.01 4.09
CA ASP A 226 -14.23 -33.93 4.08
C ASP A 226 -14.25 -34.91 5.25
N LEU A 227 -13.54 -34.62 6.35
CA LEU A 227 -13.52 -35.47 7.54
C LEU A 227 -14.86 -35.36 8.28
N ALA A 228 -15.80 -36.24 7.93
CA ALA A 228 -17.04 -36.38 8.67
C ALA A 228 -16.78 -37.10 10.02
N PRO A 229 -17.44 -36.68 11.12
CA PRO A 229 -17.40 -37.45 12.34
C PRO A 229 -17.96 -38.85 12.08
N GLY A 230 -17.19 -39.88 12.44
CA GLY A 230 -17.60 -41.27 12.24
C GLY A 230 -18.86 -41.64 13.04
N GLU A 231 -19.47 -42.77 12.68
CA GLU A 231 -20.73 -43.24 13.28
C GLU A 231 -20.69 -43.25 14.81
N TRP A 232 -19.60 -43.75 15.39
CA TRP A 232 -19.38 -43.76 16.84
C TRP A 232 -19.51 -42.37 17.48
N PHE A 233 -18.94 -41.33 16.86
CA PHE A 233 -19.05 -39.96 17.37
C PHE A 233 -20.47 -39.44 17.24
N GLN A 234 -21.13 -39.70 16.09
CA GLN A 234 -22.49 -39.25 15.87
C GLN A 234 -23.47 -39.87 16.85
N GLU A 235 -23.35 -41.18 17.13
CA GLU A 235 -24.14 -41.86 18.14
C GLU A 235 -23.91 -41.29 19.53
N ARG A 236 -22.64 -41.09 19.91
CA ARG A 236 -22.29 -40.53 21.23
C ARG A 236 -22.77 -39.09 21.38
N HIS A 237 -22.65 -38.30 20.32
CA HIS A 237 -23.14 -36.93 20.27
C HIS A 237 -24.66 -36.88 20.40
N LYS A 238 -25.41 -37.71 19.65
CA LYS A 238 -26.88 -37.82 19.78
C LYS A 238 -27.30 -38.19 21.21
N ALA A 239 -26.64 -39.19 21.81
CA ALA A 239 -26.91 -39.60 23.18
C ALA A 239 -26.63 -38.47 24.19
N TRP A 240 -25.53 -37.74 24.01
CA TRP A 240 -25.18 -36.60 24.83
C TRP A 240 -26.17 -35.44 24.68
N THR A 241 -26.55 -35.08 23.46
CA THR A 241 -27.55 -34.01 23.20
C THR A 241 -28.89 -34.33 23.87
N LYS A 242 -29.33 -35.59 23.82
CA LYS A 242 -30.56 -36.03 24.50
C LYS A 242 -30.45 -35.88 26.01
N LEU A 243 -29.37 -36.40 26.61
CA LEU A 243 -29.13 -36.30 28.05
C LEU A 243 -29.06 -34.83 28.51
N PHE A 244 -28.39 -33.98 27.73
CA PHE A 244 -28.26 -32.56 27.99
C PHE A 244 -29.62 -31.84 27.94
N ALA A 245 -30.46 -32.14 26.95
CA ALA A 245 -31.81 -31.60 26.85
C ALA A 245 -32.69 -32.03 28.03
N GLU A 246 -32.60 -33.28 28.46
CA GLU A 246 -33.31 -33.79 29.64
C GLU A 246 -32.87 -33.06 30.93
N TRP A 247 -31.56 -32.80 31.09
CA TRP A 247 -31.05 -32.04 32.23
C TRP A 247 -31.48 -30.58 32.20
N GLN A 248 -31.45 -29.92 31.03
CA GLN A 248 -31.97 -28.57 30.87
C GLN A 248 -33.47 -28.48 31.18
N ALA A 249 -34.26 -29.46 30.75
CA ALA A 249 -35.68 -29.54 31.06
C ALA A 249 -35.93 -29.72 32.56
N LYS A 250 -35.20 -30.64 33.21
CA LYS A 250 -35.25 -30.82 34.67
C LYS A 250 -34.86 -29.53 35.41
N GLN A 251 -33.79 -28.86 34.99
CA GLN A 251 -33.36 -27.61 35.59
C GLN A 251 -34.42 -26.49 35.43
N LYS A 252 -35.02 -26.36 34.25
CA LYS A 252 -36.11 -25.39 34.01
C LYS A 252 -37.31 -25.71 34.89
N SER A 253 -37.72 -26.98 34.97
CA SER A 253 -38.85 -27.42 35.81
C SER A 253 -38.62 -27.20 37.29
N PHE A 254 -37.38 -27.39 37.77
CA PHE A 254 -37.01 -27.12 39.16
C PHE A 254 -37.07 -25.62 39.46
N LYS A 255 -36.53 -24.77 38.58
CA LYS A 255 -36.60 -23.31 38.73
C LYS A 255 -38.04 -22.78 38.68
N SER A 256 -38.88 -23.31 37.78
CA SER A 256 -40.28 -22.91 37.71
C SER A 256 -41.09 -23.40 38.90
N SER A 257 -40.83 -24.61 39.41
CA SER A 257 -41.47 -25.14 40.61
C SER A 257 -41.04 -24.40 41.87
N ALA A 258 -39.77 -24.02 41.99
CA ALA A 258 -39.28 -23.17 43.08
C ALA A 258 -39.97 -21.79 43.05
N ALA A 259 -40.04 -21.15 41.88
CA ALA A 259 -40.73 -19.87 41.72
C ALA A 259 -42.25 -19.97 41.99
N GLN A 260 -42.87 -21.11 41.68
CA GLN A 260 -44.28 -21.35 41.97
C GLN A 260 -44.52 -21.59 43.46
N LYS A 261 -43.64 -22.34 44.13
CA LYS A 261 -43.69 -22.53 45.60
C LYS A 261 -43.48 -21.22 46.36
N GLU A 262 -42.61 -20.34 45.89
CA GLU A 262 -42.43 -19.01 46.49
C GLU A 262 -43.68 -18.13 46.31
N LYS A 263 -44.32 -18.17 45.14
CA LYS A 263 -45.58 -17.45 44.90
C LYS A 263 -46.74 -17.99 45.72
N GLU A 264 -46.85 -19.31 45.87
CA GLU A 264 -47.90 -19.95 46.66
C GLU A 264 -47.70 -19.73 48.16
N ALA A 265 -46.46 -19.73 48.65
CA ALA A 265 -46.14 -19.34 50.02
C ALA A 265 -46.43 -17.85 50.28
N ALA A 266 -46.14 -16.96 49.33
CA ALA A 266 -46.48 -15.55 49.43
C ALA A 266 -48.00 -15.30 49.39
N ALA A 267 -48.74 -16.05 48.57
CA ALA A 267 -50.20 -15.99 48.51
C ALA A 267 -50.83 -16.52 49.81
N LYS A 268 -50.31 -17.61 50.37
CA LYS A 268 -50.79 -18.17 51.63
C LYS A 268 -50.54 -17.23 52.82
N LYS A 269 -49.38 -16.57 52.86
CA LYS A 269 -49.11 -15.52 53.86
C LYS A 269 -50.06 -14.33 53.74
N LYS A 270 -50.39 -13.90 52.52
CA LYS A 270 -51.37 -12.82 52.30
C LYS A 270 -52.80 -13.22 52.66
N ALA A 271 -53.16 -14.49 52.48
CA ALA A 271 -54.47 -14.99 52.89
C ALA A 271 -54.58 -15.07 54.43
N GLU A 272 -53.55 -15.55 55.12
CA GLU A 272 -53.51 -15.61 56.59
C GLU A 272 -53.48 -14.22 57.24
N GLU A 273 -52.87 -13.22 56.58
CA GLU A 273 -52.89 -11.82 57.02
C GLU A 273 -54.25 -11.13 56.78
N ALA A 274 -55.02 -11.56 55.77
CA ALA A 274 -56.38 -11.07 55.53
C ALA A 274 -57.39 -11.68 56.52
N GLU A 275 -57.28 -12.97 56.82
CA GLU A 275 -58.15 -13.67 57.79
C GLU A 275 -57.95 -13.15 59.23
N LYS A 276 -56.74 -12.75 59.58
CA LYS A 276 -56.48 -12.05 60.86
C LYS A 276 -57.06 -10.65 60.95
N LYS A 277 -57.32 -9.99 59.82
CA LYS A 277 -57.90 -8.65 59.78
C LYS A 277 -59.43 -8.66 59.87
N GLU A 278 -60.10 -9.69 59.35
CA GLU A 278 -61.55 -9.87 59.51
C GLU A 278 -61.93 -10.30 60.94
N GLY A 279 -61.09 -11.08 61.62
CA GLY A 279 -61.33 -11.49 63.02
C GLY A 279 -61.08 -10.41 64.10
N GLU A 280 -60.49 -9.26 63.73
CA GLU A 280 -60.26 -8.12 64.63
C GLU A 280 -61.38 -7.06 64.50
N ASP A 281 -62.06 -6.98 63.35
CA ASP A 281 -63.18 -6.08 63.09
C ASP A 281 -64.50 -6.60 63.71
N GLU A 282 -64.71 -7.93 63.72
CA GLU A 282 -65.92 -8.57 64.29
C GLU A 282 -65.94 -8.57 65.83
N ALA A 283 -64.78 -8.37 66.48
CA ALA A 283 -64.66 -8.27 67.95
C ALA A 283 -64.85 -6.84 68.50
N GLU A 284 -64.80 -5.81 67.64
CA GLU A 284 -65.02 -4.40 68.02
C GLU A 284 -66.50 -3.98 67.83
N GLU A 285 -67.27 -4.69 67.00
CA GLU A 285 -68.69 -4.42 66.74
C GLU A 285 -69.64 -5.03 67.82
N GLU A 286 -69.23 -6.08 68.55
CA GLU A 286 -70.05 -6.70 69.61
C GLU A 286 -69.98 -5.97 70.97
N ASP A 287 -68.94 -5.16 71.22
CA ASP A 287 -68.75 -4.42 72.49
C ASP A 287 -69.41 -3.01 72.47
N THR A 288 -69.69 -2.44 71.29
CA THR A 288 -70.21 -1.06 71.15
C THR A 288 -71.74 -0.93 71.04
N ALA A 289 -72.48 -2.05 70.95
CA ALA A 289 -73.94 -2.04 70.87
C ALA A 289 -74.68 -2.22 72.21
N GLN A 290 -73.95 -2.39 73.34
CA GLN A 290 -74.57 -2.54 74.67
C GLN A 290 -74.87 -1.23 75.42
N ASP A 291 -74.60 -0.04 74.86
CA ASP A 291 -75.01 1.22 75.51
C ASP A 291 -75.53 2.28 74.52
N ILE A 292 -76.67 1.95 73.90
CA ILE A 292 -77.77 2.93 73.79
C ILE A 292 -78.84 2.52 74.81
N ASP A 293 -78.53 2.72 76.09
CA ASP A 293 -79.45 3.30 77.06
C ASP A 293 -78.63 4.02 78.15
N ILE A 294 -79.12 5.17 78.59
CA ILE A 294 -78.57 6.03 79.66
C ILE A 294 -77.46 7.02 79.24
N PHE A 295 -77.97 8.18 78.81
CA PHE A 295 -77.59 9.58 79.13
C PHE A 295 -76.14 10.07 78.91
#